data_AF-A0A832AX54-F1
#
_entry.id   AF-A0A832AX54-F1
#
_cell.length_a   1.000
_cell.length_b   1.000
_cell.length_c   1.000
_cell.angle_alpha   90.00
_cell.angle_beta   90.00
_cell.angle_gamma   90.00
#
_symmetry.space_group_name_H-M   'P 1'
#
loop_
_entity.id
_entity.type
_entity.pdbx_description
1 polymer ?
#
loop_
_entity_poly.entity_id
_entity_poly.type
_entity_poly.pdbx_seq_one_letter_code
_entity_poly.pdbx_strand_id
1 'polypeptide(L)'
;MITVEGWLTFYDEKEKEWKPLDGKVKFYLDGKEIGESEAKMGSFSFSFLSPYLGRHKIDIKFKAPGYEPSYKSLEFEVVKSEKKSHVLRAAKLVLVLIMLLVIFMILSIFIAKRL
;
A
#
# COMPACT_ATOMS: atom_id res chain seq x y z
N MET A 1 -4.95 10.78 7.10
CA MET A 1 -4.08 10.09 8.07
C MET A 1 -3.52 8.87 7.37
N ILE A 2 -2.25 8.57 7.56
CA ILE A 2 -1.59 7.39 6.99
C ILE A 2 -1.20 6.49 8.16
N THR A 3 -1.46 5.20 8.03
CA THR A 3 -1.13 4.18 9.03
C THR A 3 -0.22 3.14 8.39
N VAL A 4 0.87 2.82 9.07
CA VAL A 4 1.82 1.78 8.69
C VAL A 4 1.77 0.69 9.74
N GLU A 5 1.44 -0.51 9.30
CA GLU A 5 1.34 -1.70 10.14
C GLU A 5 2.33 -2.74 9.66
N GLY A 6 2.87 -3.51 10.58
CA GLY A 6 3.84 -4.53 10.25
C GLY A 6 4.17 -5.43 11.42
N TRP A 7 5.10 -6.34 11.12
CA TRP A 7 5.61 -7.32 12.06
C TRP A 7 7.12 -7.15 12.21
N LEU A 8 7.57 -7.16 13.45
CA LEU A 8 8.95 -7.26 13.86
C LEU A 8 9.18 -8.71 14.32
N THR A 9 10.02 -9.42 13.58
CA THR A 9 10.34 -10.82 13.85
C THR A 9 11.84 -11.03 13.80
N PHE A 10 12.31 -12.07 14.49
CA PHE A 10 13.68 -12.58 14.34
C PHE A 10 13.62 -14.05 13.96
N TYR A 11 14.66 -14.53 13.28
CA TYR A 11 14.78 -15.94 12.94
C TYR A 11 15.48 -16.68 14.08
N ASP A 12 14.81 -17.67 14.66
CA ASP A 12 15.41 -18.56 15.66
C ASP A 12 16.08 -19.73 14.95
N GLU A 13 17.41 -19.75 14.90
CA GLU A 13 18.20 -20.80 14.25
C GLU A 13 18.00 -22.19 14.89
N LYS A 14 17.63 -22.26 16.17
CA LYS A 14 17.44 -23.54 16.87
C LYS A 14 16.12 -24.20 16.48
N GLU A 15 15.05 -23.40 16.51
CA GLU A 15 13.70 -23.87 16.21
C GLU A 15 13.35 -23.72 14.71
N LYS A 16 14.23 -23.07 13.93
CA LYS A 16 14.11 -22.82 12.49
C LYS A 16 12.85 -22.07 12.10
N GLU A 17 12.37 -21.19 12.97
CA GLU A 17 11.14 -20.43 12.77
C GLU A 17 11.32 -18.94 13.03
N TRP A 18 10.43 -18.14 12.44
CA TRP A 18 10.35 -16.71 12.71
C TRP A 18 9.53 -16.48 13.96
N LYS A 19 10.15 -15.90 14.98
CA LYS A 19 9.50 -15.57 16.24
C LYS A 19 9.19 -14.08 16.34
N PRO A 20 8.06 -13.70 16.97
CA PRO A 20 7.75 -12.30 17.23
C PRO A 20 8.83 -11.68 18.13
N LEU A 21 9.14 -10.42 17.86
CA LEU A 21 10.09 -9.65 18.64
C LEU A 21 9.43 -8.40 19.19
N ASP A 22 9.64 -8.15 20.48
CA ASP A 22 9.22 -6.91 21.12
C ASP A 22 10.34 -5.87 21.05
N GLY A 23 9.98 -4.62 20.82
CA GLY A 23 10.95 -3.54 20.78
C GLY A 23 10.45 -2.28 20.10
N LYS A 24 11.27 -1.23 20.14
CA LYS A 24 10.93 0.06 19.53
C LYS A 24 11.39 0.13 18.08
N VAL A 25 10.47 0.53 17.22
CA VAL A 25 10.71 0.74 15.79
C VAL A 25 10.59 2.23 15.50
N LYS A 26 11.58 2.79 14.80
CA LYS A 26 11.63 4.21 14.44
C LYS A 26 11.20 4.42 13.00
N PHE A 27 10.44 5.49 12.76
CA PHE A 27 9.91 5.84 11.46
C PHE A 27 10.53 7.15 10.97
N TYR A 28 10.97 7.15 9.72
CA TYR A 28 11.54 8.30 9.04
C TYR A 28 10.77 8.56 7.76
N LEU A 29 10.33 9.80 7.54
CA LEU A 29 9.70 10.24 6.30
C LEU A 29 10.67 11.14 5.56
N ASP A 30 11.02 10.77 4.33
CA ASP A 30 11.97 11.50 3.48
C ASP A 30 13.28 11.82 4.22
N GLY A 31 13.76 10.87 5.03
CA GLY A 31 14.99 10.99 5.83
C GLY A 31 14.83 11.67 7.20
N LYS A 32 13.67 12.25 7.53
CA LYS A 32 13.42 12.92 8.82
C LYS A 32 12.66 12.00 9.78
N GLU A 33 13.14 11.85 11.02
CA GLU A 33 12.43 11.08 12.07
C GLU A 33 11.06 11.73 12.34
N ILE A 34 10.00 10.93 12.21
CA ILE A 34 8.61 11.36 12.46
C ILE A 34 8.03 10.75 13.73
N GLY A 35 8.66 9.72 14.29
CA GLY A 35 8.25 9.11 15.55
C GLY A 35 8.74 7.67 15.72
N GLU A 36 8.22 7.03 16.76
CA GLU A 36 8.49 5.63 17.08
C GLU A 36 7.19 4.91 17.46
N SER A 37 7.18 3.59 17.28
CA SER A 37 6.14 2.69 17.79
C SER A 37 6.78 1.54 18.54
N GLU A 38 6.12 1.08 19.59
CA GLU A 38 6.46 -0.17 20.26
C GLU A 38 5.83 -1.34 19.49
N ALA A 39 6.62 -2.35 19.18
CA ALA A 39 6.15 -3.64 18.71
C ALA A 39 5.84 -4.52 19.93
N LYS A 40 4.64 -5.09 19.97
CA LYS A 40 4.17 -6.01 21.01
C LYS A 40 3.69 -7.30 20.38
N MET A 41 4.20 -8.43 20.89
CA MET A 41 4.07 -9.74 20.26
C MET A 41 4.45 -9.67 18.77
N GLY A 42 5.49 -8.92 18.44
CA GLY A 42 5.94 -8.68 17.08
C GLY A 42 5.12 -7.67 16.27
N SER A 43 3.86 -7.40 16.61
CA SER A 43 3.03 -6.47 15.84
C SER A 43 3.28 -5.01 16.21
N PHE A 44 3.30 -4.11 15.22
CA PHE A 44 3.32 -2.66 15.43
C PHE A 44 2.36 -1.92 14.50
N SER A 45 1.87 -0.75 14.95
CA SER A 45 1.03 0.15 14.15
C SER A 45 1.42 1.59 14.46
N PHE A 46 1.76 2.35 13.43
CA PHE A 46 2.18 3.75 13.56
C PHE A 46 1.37 4.63 12.61
N SER A 47 0.78 5.70 13.16
CA SER A 47 -0.04 6.63 12.39
C SER A 47 0.54 8.04 12.41
N PHE A 48 0.50 8.70 11.25
CA PHE A 48 0.97 10.07 11.08
C PHE A 48 0.10 10.86 10.11
N LEU A 49 0.27 12.18 10.12
CA LEU A 49 -0.42 13.07 9.19
C LEU A 49 0.10 12.84 7.77
N SER A 50 -0.80 12.86 6.79
CA SER A 50 -0.40 12.73 5.39
C SER A 50 0.53 13.87 5.01
N PRO A 51 1.67 13.60 4.33
CA PRO A 51 2.50 14.65 3.79
C PRO A 51 1.82 15.37 2.62
N TYR A 52 2.55 16.34 2.06
CA TYR A 52 2.12 17.08 0.88
C TYR A 52 1.98 16.17 -0.35
N LEU A 53 1.52 16.73 -1.47
CA LEU A 53 1.31 15.97 -2.70
C LEU A 53 2.64 15.57 -3.34
N GLY A 54 2.73 14.31 -3.77
CA GLY A 54 3.92 13.80 -4.44
C GLY A 54 4.34 12.43 -3.92
N ARG A 55 5.52 12.00 -4.36
CA ARG A 55 6.12 10.74 -3.93
C ARG A 55 6.91 10.96 -2.64
N HIS A 56 6.75 10.03 -1.73
CA HIS A 56 7.38 10.02 -0.43
C HIS A 56 7.94 8.64 -0.14
N LYS A 57 8.99 8.62 0.68
CA LYS A 57 9.63 7.40 1.16
C LYS A 57 9.52 7.34 2.68
N ILE A 58 9.00 6.25 3.19
CA ILE A 58 9.03 5.95 4.63
C ILE A 58 10.04 4.85 4.90
N ASP A 59 10.99 5.12 5.79
CA ASP A 59 11.96 4.16 6.30
C ASP A 59 11.58 3.75 7.72
N ILE A 60 11.54 2.44 7.94
CA ILE A 60 11.24 1.79 9.20
C ILE A 60 12.54 1.17 9.67
N LYS A 61 13.04 1.54 10.85
CA LYS A 61 14.34 1.10 11.36
C LYS A 61 14.19 0.49 12.75
N PHE A 62 14.88 -0.63 12.95
CA PHE A 62 14.96 -1.30 14.24
C PHE A 62 16.43 -1.47 14.66
N LYS A 63 16.70 -1.21 15.94
CA LYS A 63 18.01 -1.42 16.56
C LYS A 63 17.83 -1.74 18.04
N ALA A 64 18.24 -2.93 18.45
CA ALA A 64 18.26 -3.36 19.85
C ALA A 64 19.54 -4.15 20.15
N PRO A 65 20.03 -4.15 21.40
CA PRO A 65 21.12 -5.02 21.81
C PRO A 65 20.77 -6.50 21.59
N GLY A 66 21.71 -7.30 21.09
CA GLY A 66 21.52 -8.73 20.85
C GLY A 66 20.85 -9.09 19.53
N TYR A 67 20.46 -8.10 18.71
CA TYR A 67 19.89 -8.30 17.39
C TYR A 67 20.61 -7.47 16.33
N GLU A 68 20.68 -7.98 15.10
CA GLU A 68 21.22 -7.20 13.98
C GLU A 68 20.30 -6.00 13.68
N PRO A 69 20.85 -4.79 13.45
CA PRO A 69 20.06 -3.65 13.02
C PRO A 69 19.38 -3.95 11.67
N SER A 70 18.08 -3.67 11.57
CA SER A 70 17.32 -3.94 10.36
C SER A 70 16.55 -2.70 9.90
N TYR A 71 16.25 -2.65 8.61
CA TYR A 71 15.47 -1.57 8.03
C TYR A 71 14.59 -2.04 6.87
N LYS A 72 13.48 -1.34 6.66
CA LYS A 72 12.58 -1.53 5.51
C LYS A 72 12.16 -0.17 4.98
N SER A 73 12.13 -0.04 3.66
CA SER A 73 11.65 1.16 2.98
C SER A 73 10.36 0.87 2.23
N LEU A 74 9.42 1.82 2.26
CA LEU A 74 8.20 1.81 1.46
C LEU A 74 8.09 3.16 0.73
N GLU A 75 7.73 3.10 -0.55
CA GLU A 75 7.45 4.29 -1.35
C GLU A 75 5.95 4.42 -1.58
N PHE A 76 5.43 5.63 -1.47
CA PHE A 76 4.01 5.91 -1.70
C PHE A 76 3.82 7.29 -2.34
N GLU A 77 2.71 7.46 -3.08
CA GLU A 77 2.37 8.73 -3.74
C GLU A 77 1.07 9.29 -3.15
N VAL A 78 1.15 10.52 -2.62
CA VAL A 78 -0.01 11.28 -2.16
C VAL A 78 -0.56 12.07 -3.34
N VAL A 79 -1.78 11.73 -3.77
CA VAL A 79 -2.46 12.36 -4.89
C VAL A 79 -3.68 13.15 -4.44
N LYS A 80 -4.01 14.24 -5.16
CA LYS A 80 -5.27 14.98 -4.93
C LYS A 80 -6.46 14.06 -5.15
N SER A 81 -7.47 14.16 -4.29
CA SER A 81 -8.72 13.39 -4.41
C SER A 81 -9.40 13.57 -5.77
N GLU A 82 -9.25 14.74 -6.39
CA GLU A 82 -9.77 15.04 -7.73
C GLU A 82 -9.22 14.08 -8.81
N LYS A 83 -7.97 13.61 -8.70
CA LYS A 83 -7.44 12.61 -9.64
C LYS A 83 -8.13 11.24 -9.52
N LYS A 84 -8.65 10.87 -8.35
CA LYS A 84 -9.40 9.61 -8.19
C LYS A 84 -10.71 9.62 -8.97
N SER A 85 -11.39 10.77 -9.06
CA SER A 85 -12.68 10.87 -9.76
C SER A 85 -12.52 10.73 -11.28
N HIS A 86 -11.45 11.29 -11.85
CA HIS A 86 -11.18 11.19 -13.30
C HIS A 86 -10.84 9.77 -13.73
N VAL A 87 -10.05 9.03 -12.95
CA VAL A 87 -9.72 7.63 -13.27
C VAL A 87 -10.95 6.73 -13.19
N LEU A 88 -11.78 6.88 -12.15
CA LEU A 88 -13.05 6.16 -12.04
C LEU A 88 -14.04 6.51 -13.15
N ARG A 89 -14.11 7.77 -13.55
CA ARG A 89 -14.99 8.23 -14.63
C ARG A 89 -14.54 7.70 -15.99
N ALA A 90 -13.24 7.71 -16.25
CA ALA A 90 -12.65 7.12 -17.46
C ALA A 90 -12.91 5.61 -17.53
N ALA A 91 -12.67 4.87 -16.45
CA ALA A 91 -12.97 3.44 -16.38
C ALA A 91 -14.46 3.14 -16.63
N LYS A 92 -15.35 3.95 -16.06
CA LYS A 92 -16.81 3.82 -16.28
C LYS A 92 -17.21 4.09 -17.74
N LEU A 93 -16.62 5.09 -18.39
CA LEU A 93 -16.87 5.38 -19.81
C LEU A 93 -16.41 4.26 -20.73
N VAL A 94 -15.22 3.70 -20.48
CA VAL A 94 -14.69 2.55 -21.24
C VAL A 94 -15.63 1.35 -21.10
N LEU A 95 -16.14 1.07 -19.89
CA LEU A 95 -17.07 -0.02 -19.67
C LEU A 95 -18.41 0.17 -20.41
N VAL A 96 -18.94 1.40 -20.45
CA VAL A 96 -20.14 1.73 -21.24
C VAL A 96 -19.90 1.54 -22.73
N LEU A 97 -18.75 1.98 -23.25
CA LEU A 97 -18.34 1.79 -24.64
C LEU A 97 -18.28 0.31 -25.04
N ILE A 98 -17.70 -0.53 -24.18
CA ILE A 98 -17.63 -1.99 -24.39
C ILE A 98 -19.06 -2.57 -24.45
N MET A 99 -19.94 -2.19 -23.52
CA MET A 99 -21.33 -2.68 -23.55
C MET A 99 -22.07 -2.25 -24.82
N LEU A 100 -21.91 -1.00 -25.26
CA LEU A 100 -22.53 -0.52 -26.50
C LEU A 100 -22.03 -1.28 -27.73
N LEU A 101 -20.73 -1.58 -27.79
CA LEU A 101 -20.13 -2.40 -28.85
C LEU A 101 -20.74 -3.81 -28.91
N VAL A 102 -20.92 -4.46 -27.76
CA VAL A 102 -21.54 -5.78 -27.67
C VAL A 102 -23.00 -5.74 -28.13
N ILE A 103 -23.77 -4.74 -27.68
CA ILE A 103 -25.16 -4.55 -28.12
C ILE A 103 -25.22 -4.34 -29.64
N PHE A 104 -24.34 -3.51 -30.19
CA PHE A 104 -24.27 -3.26 -31.62
C PHE A 104 -23.94 -4.53 -32.42
N MET A 105 -23.00 -5.36 -31.95
CA MET A 105 -22.71 -6.67 -32.55
C MET A 105 -23.91 -7.61 -32.52
N ILE A 106 -24.68 -7.65 -31.43
CA ILE A 106 -25.87 -8.48 -31.35
C ILE A 106 -26.91 -8.00 -32.37
N LEU A 107 -27.17 -6.69 -32.41
CA LEU A 107 -28.13 -6.09 -33.33
C LEU A 107 -27.73 -6.32 -34.80
N SER A 108 -26.45 -6.22 -35.15
CA SER A 108 -25.99 -6.45 -36.52
C SER A 108 -26.19 -7.91 -36.96
N ILE A 109 -25.98 -8.88 -36.07
CA ILE A 109 -26.29 -10.31 -36.32
C ILE A 109 -27.79 -10.51 -36.54
N PHE A 110 -28.64 -9.88 -35.73
CA PHE A 110 -30.09 -9.98 -35.89
C PHE A 110 -30.58 -9.37 -37.21
N ILE A 111 -30.04 -8.22 -37.61
CA ILE A 111 -30.36 -7.58 -38.90
C ILE A 111 -29.86 -8.44 -40.06
N ALA A 112 -28.63 -8.93 -40.00
CA ALA A 112 -28.05 -9.80 -41.03
C ALA A 112 -28.81 -11.13 -41.19
N LYS A 113 -29.44 -11.64 -40.12
CA LYS A 113 -30.32 -12.82 -40.20
C LYS A 113 -31.72 -12.52 -40.73
N ARG A 114 -32.15 -11.25 -40.72
CA ARG A 114 -33.49 -10.82 -41.19
C ARG A 114 -33.49 -10.37 -42.65
N LEU A 115 -32.32 -10.04 -43.20
CA LEU A 115 -32.09 -9.79 -44.63
C LEU A 115 -31.95 -11.11 -45.38
#